data_AF-A0A9D5IIH5-F1
#
_entry.id   AF-A0A9D5IIH5-F1
#
_cell.length_a   1.000
_cell.length_b   1.000
_cell.length_c   1.000
_cell.angle_alpha   90.00
_cell.angle_beta   90.00
_cell.angle_gamma   90.00
#
_symmetry.space_group_name_H-M   'P 1'
#
loop_
_entity.id
_entity.type
_entity.pdbx_description
1 polymer ?
#
loop_
_entity_poly.entity_id
_entity_poly.type
_entity_poly.pdbx_seq_one_letter_code
_entity_poly.pdbx_strand_id
1 'polypeptide(L)'
;MLSLSKPARGGSRAFTLIELLVVIAIIAILIGLLLPAVQKVRESAARMKCQNNLKQLGIAMHSYHDTYQYFPRNYARQVGANVWEALSASYLILPYVEQGPLFNQFEANATNWGVTHDQLMKTNLSVFRCPSAPPPGNPSDYWSGPGSNYGWSTGSSVETVWAGTRFNGMIAYQSDRRMADVTDGLSNTLLASELLSGSGASKYPYDVFFTNNGLFTAVVNKNFPTQAELDAIGSAAKTAPSGVRSNNGGMWAWYAAGQSTLTTAAPPNWQWPTAGGDCCPGGAHDWGYGIIPPRSAHTGGVNGLLGDGSVRFLQDSIDLITFQRLGNRSDGQPLGNY
;
A
#
# COMPACT_ATOMS: atom_id res chain seq x y z
N MET A 1 73.84 26.81 -38.04
CA MET A 1 72.56 27.50 -38.35
C MET A 1 71.42 26.61 -37.91
N LEU A 2 70.79 26.89 -36.77
CA LEU A 2 69.49 26.32 -36.37
C LEU A 2 68.86 27.29 -35.37
N SER A 3 67.93 28.12 -35.86
CA SER A 3 67.18 29.09 -35.08
C SER A 3 65.94 28.41 -34.52
N LEU A 4 65.86 28.29 -33.19
CA LEU A 4 64.67 27.81 -32.48
C LEU A 4 63.68 28.96 -32.31
N SER A 5 62.54 28.89 -33.00
CA SER A 5 61.41 29.81 -32.84
C SER A 5 60.69 29.57 -31.51
N LYS A 6 60.63 30.59 -30.64
CA LYS A 6 59.80 30.58 -29.42
C LYS A 6 58.30 30.63 -29.80
N PRO A 7 57.43 29.83 -29.18
CA PRO A 7 55.99 29.94 -29.37
C PRO A 7 55.47 31.23 -28.72
N ALA A 8 54.60 31.95 -29.43
CA ALA A 8 53.91 33.12 -28.91
C ALA A 8 52.98 32.71 -27.76
N ARG A 9 53.16 33.32 -26.58
CA ARG A 9 52.23 33.17 -25.45
C ARG A 9 50.89 33.82 -25.83
N GLY A 10 49.88 33.00 -26.12
CA GLY A 10 48.50 33.47 -26.23
C GLY A 10 48.08 34.15 -24.92
N GLY A 11 47.71 35.42 -24.98
CA GLY A 11 47.27 36.17 -23.81
C GLY A 11 46.05 35.50 -23.17
N SER A 12 46.17 35.13 -21.90
CA SER A 12 45.04 34.71 -21.08
C SER A 12 44.07 35.89 -20.95
N ARG A 13 42.89 35.81 -21.58
CA ARG A 13 41.81 36.76 -21.38
C ARG A 13 41.43 36.75 -19.89
N ALA A 14 41.66 37.84 -19.19
CA ALA A 14 41.19 38.02 -17.83
C ALA A 14 39.67 38.25 -17.86
N PHE A 15 38.93 37.39 -17.17
CA PHE A 15 37.47 37.49 -17.03
C PHE A 15 37.13 38.66 -16.10
N THR A 16 36.15 39.48 -16.46
CA THR A 16 35.68 40.56 -15.57
C THR A 16 34.72 40.01 -14.52
N LEU A 17 34.72 40.63 -13.34
CA LEU A 17 33.82 40.26 -12.23
C LEU A 17 32.33 40.35 -12.63
N ILE A 18 32.00 41.29 -13.53
CA ILE A 18 30.65 41.47 -14.09
C ILE A 18 30.25 40.28 -14.96
N GLU A 19 31.12 39.80 -15.85
CA GLU A 19 30.82 38.64 -16.70
C GLU A 19 30.57 37.38 -15.88
N LEU A 20 31.36 37.17 -14.82
CA LEU A 20 31.13 36.05 -13.90
C LEU A 20 29.77 36.18 -13.18
N LEU A 21 29.43 37.39 -12.72
CA LEU A 21 28.19 37.65 -11.99
C LEU A 21 26.94 37.44 -12.86
N VAL A 22 27.00 37.84 -14.14
CA VAL A 22 25.89 37.61 -15.08
C VAL A 22 25.69 36.11 -15.34
N VAL A 23 26.78 35.35 -15.50
CA VAL A 23 26.70 33.91 -15.74
C VAL A 23 26.08 33.18 -14.55
N ILE A 24 26.51 33.49 -13.33
CA ILE A 24 25.90 32.87 -12.14
C ILE A 24 24.44 33.28 -11.97
N ALA A 25 24.06 34.52 -12.32
CA ALA A 25 22.68 34.98 -12.24
C ALA A 25 21.78 34.22 -13.23
N ILE A 26 22.24 34.02 -14.47
CA ILE A 26 21.51 33.23 -15.47
C ILE A 26 21.39 31.77 -15.02
N ILE A 27 22.47 31.14 -14.53
CA ILE A 27 22.43 29.77 -14.04
C ILE A 27 21.46 29.64 -12.85
N ALA A 28 21.47 30.58 -11.92
CA ALA A 28 20.55 30.58 -10.78
C ALA A 28 19.08 30.68 -11.22
N ILE A 29 18.78 31.54 -12.21
CA ILE A 29 17.42 31.65 -12.79
C ILE A 29 17.03 30.34 -13.50
N LEU A 30 17.91 29.77 -14.32
CA LEU A 30 17.64 28.52 -15.03
C LEU A 30 17.39 27.37 -14.06
N ILE A 31 18.24 27.21 -13.03
CA ILE A 31 18.04 26.17 -12.00
C ILE A 31 16.75 26.43 -11.22
N GLY A 32 16.46 27.69 -10.87
CA GLY A 32 15.24 28.08 -10.17
C GLY A 32 13.97 27.73 -10.93
N LEU A 33 13.98 27.86 -12.26
CA LEU A 33 12.85 27.49 -13.11
C LEU A 33 12.78 25.99 -13.43
N LEU A 34 13.92 25.29 -13.49
CA LEU A 34 13.99 23.87 -13.84
C LEU A 34 13.70 22.94 -12.65
N LEU A 35 14.06 23.32 -11.42
CA LEU A 35 13.89 22.43 -10.26
C LEU A 35 12.42 22.03 -10.00
N PRO A 36 11.43 22.95 -10.01
CA PRO A 36 10.03 22.57 -9.84
C PRO A 36 9.51 21.71 -11.00
N ALA A 37 9.99 21.95 -12.22
CA ALA A 37 9.60 21.19 -13.40
C ALA A 37 10.12 19.74 -13.35
N VAL A 38 11.40 19.54 -12.98
CA VAL A 38 12.00 18.22 -12.83
C VAL A 38 11.29 17.41 -11.74
N GLN A 39 10.90 18.05 -10.63
CA GLN A 39 10.14 17.39 -9.56
C GLN A 39 8.76 16.90 -10.05
N LYS A 40 8.03 17.72 -10.80
CA LYS A 40 6.75 17.32 -11.41
C LYS A 40 6.89 16.14 -12.37
N VAL A 41 7.94 16.15 -13.20
CA VAL A 41 8.21 15.05 -14.14
C VAL A 41 8.57 13.77 -13.39
N ARG A 42 9.40 13.85 -12.35
CA ARG A 42 9.77 12.70 -11.52
C ARG A 42 8.56 12.07 -10.85
N GLU A 43 7.67 12.88 -10.30
CA GLU A 43 6.47 12.38 -9.62
C GLU A 43 5.47 11.76 -10.61
N SER A 44 5.31 12.34 -11.80
CA SER A 44 4.51 11.73 -12.87
C SER A 44 5.07 10.36 -13.28
N ALA A 45 6.40 10.24 -13.42
CA ALA A 45 7.06 8.98 -13.72
C ALA A 45 6.89 7.95 -12.60
N ALA A 46 7.03 8.37 -11.34
CA ALA A 46 6.83 7.52 -10.18
C ALA A 46 5.39 7.01 -10.10
N ARG A 47 4.39 7.86 -10.36
CA ARG A 47 2.98 7.48 -10.43
C ARG A 47 2.69 6.49 -11.54
N MET A 48 3.23 6.71 -12.74
CA MET A 48 3.11 5.74 -13.85
C MET A 48 3.71 4.39 -13.47
N LYS A 49 4.82 4.38 -12.73
CA LYS A 49 5.41 3.13 -12.22
C LYS A 49 4.51 2.46 -11.18
N CYS A 50 3.91 3.20 -10.24
CA CYS A 50 2.99 2.61 -9.26
C CYS A 50 1.73 2.03 -9.93
N GLN A 51 1.20 2.69 -10.97
CA GLN A 51 0.12 2.14 -11.80
C GLN A 51 0.53 0.87 -12.54
N ASN A 52 1.74 0.83 -13.11
CA ASN A 52 2.24 -0.37 -13.78
C ASN A 52 2.43 -1.55 -12.81
N ASN A 53 2.90 -1.29 -11.58
CA ASN A 53 2.97 -2.33 -10.54
C ASN A 53 1.57 -2.89 -10.22
N LEU A 54 0.56 -2.03 -10.04
CA LEU A 54 -0.83 -2.47 -9.84
C LEU A 54 -1.35 -3.29 -11.03
N LYS A 55 -1.03 -2.91 -12.28
CA LYS A 55 -1.38 -3.71 -13.46
C LYS A 55 -0.72 -5.08 -13.45
N GLN A 56 0.57 -5.17 -13.07
CA GLN A 56 1.27 -6.45 -12.94
C GLN A 56 0.63 -7.33 -11.87
N LEU A 57 0.25 -6.75 -10.73
CA LEU A 57 -0.48 -7.45 -9.67
C LEU A 57 -1.86 -7.92 -10.18
N GLY A 58 -2.58 -7.10 -10.93
CA GLY A 58 -3.85 -7.48 -11.55
C GLY A 58 -3.71 -8.67 -12.50
N ILE A 59 -2.74 -8.62 -13.42
CA ILE A 59 -2.44 -9.75 -14.32
C ILE A 59 -2.14 -11.01 -13.50
N ALA A 60 -1.32 -10.92 -12.46
CA ALA A 60 -0.98 -12.05 -11.61
C ALA A 60 -2.21 -12.65 -10.89
N MET A 61 -3.12 -11.81 -10.40
CA MET A 61 -4.39 -12.24 -9.79
C MET A 61 -5.29 -12.96 -10.80
N HIS A 62 -5.36 -12.45 -12.04
CA HIS A 62 -6.13 -13.08 -13.12
C HIS A 62 -5.51 -14.40 -13.59
N SER A 63 -4.18 -14.49 -13.70
CA SER A 63 -3.49 -15.75 -14.05
C SER A 63 -3.70 -16.84 -12.99
N TYR A 64 -3.70 -16.44 -11.70
CA TYR A 64 -4.10 -17.35 -10.63
C TYR A 64 -5.57 -17.78 -10.78
N HIS A 65 -6.48 -16.83 -11.01
CA HIS A 65 -7.90 -17.11 -11.19
C HIS A 65 -8.16 -18.05 -12.38
N ASP A 66 -7.46 -17.89 -13.50
CA ASP A 66 -7.59 -18.78 -14.67
C ASP A 66 -7.25 -20.24 -14.32
N THR A 67 -6.23 -20.44 -13.48
CA THR A 67 -5.79 -21.77 -13.05
C THR A 67 -6.70 -22.39 -11.98
N TYR A 68 -7.09 -21.61 -10.97
CA TYR A 68 -7.77 -22.11 -9.77
C TYR A 68 -9.27 -21.83 -9.72
N GLN A 69 -9.79 -21.00 -10.63
CA GLN A 69 -11.19 -20.57 -10.75
C GLN A 69 -11.72 -19.71 -9.59
N TYR A 70 -10.83 -19.22 -8.72
CA TYR A 70 -11.10 -18.24 -7.66
C TYR A 70 -9.88 -17.33 -7.47
N PHE A 71 -10.11 -16.12 -6.96
CA PHE A 71 -9.05 -15.19 -6.61
C PHE A 71 -8.28 -15.69 -5.38
N PRO A 72 -6.97 -15.42 -5.28
CA PRO A 72 -6.18 -15.72 -4.10
C PRO A 72 -6.83 -15.20 -2.82
N ARG A 73 -6.91 -16.03 -1.80
CA ARG A 73 -7.40 -15.63 -0.47
C ARG A 73 -6.24 -15.36 0.48
N ASN A 74 -6.52 -14.60 1.53
CA ASN A 74 -5.69 -14.65 2.73
C ASN A 74 -6.08 -15.88 3.54
N TYR A 75 -5.11 -16.54 4.16
CA TYR A 75 -5.41 -17.68 5.03
C TYR A 75 -4.45 -17.74 6.21
N ALA A 76 -4.91 -18.40 7.26
CA ALA A 76 -4.01 -19.02 8.21
C ALA A 76 -4.48 -20.42 8.55
N ARG A 77 -3.53 -21.31 8.83
CA ARG A 77 -3.78 -22.68 9.28
C ARG A 77 -2.76 -23.08 10.33
N GLN A 78 -3.17 -23.94 11.25
CA GLN A 78 -2.24 -24.50 12.22
C GLN A 78 -1.38 -25.57 11.55
N VAL A 79 -0.06 -25.45 11.67
CA VAL A 79 0.93 -26.40 11.08
C VAL A 79 1.75 -27.14 12.14
N GLY A 80 1.57 -26.80 13.41
CA GLY A 80 2.22 -27.48 14.54
C GLY A 80 1.62 -27.08 15.88
N ALA A 81 2.19 -27.61 16.98
CA ALA A 81 1.77 -27.23 18.33
C ALA A 81 2.11 -25.76 18.60
N ASN A 82 1.09 -24.90 18.68
CA ASN A 82 1.21 -23.43 18.79
C ASN A 82 1.95 -22.75 17.62
N VAL A 83 1.93 -23.37 16.44
CA VAL A 83 2.58 -22.83 15.23
C VAL A 83 1.55 -22.67 14.12
N TRP A 84 1.45 -21.45 13.58
CA TRP A 84 0.43 -21.05 12.61
C TRP A 84 1.08 -20.51 11.34
N GLU A 85 0.80 -21.14 10.21
CA GLU A 85 1.10 -20.59 8.90
C GLU A 85 0.05 -19.53 8.56
N ALA A 86 0.48 -18.32 8.21
CA ALA A 86 -0.43 -17.22 7.91
C ALA A 86 0.10 -16.38 6.75
N LEU A 87 -0.55 -16.48 5.59
CA LEU A 87 -0.08 -15.92 4.33
C LEU A 87 -1.17 -15.12 3.60
N SER A 88 -0.71 -14.06 2.95
CA SER A 88 -1.51 -13.18 2.11
C SER A 88 -1.74 -13.78 0.72
N ALA A 89 -2.77 -13.30 0.05
CA ALA A 89 -2.97 -13.42 -1.40
C ALA A 89 -1.69 -13.10 -2.19
N SER A 90 -0.84 -12.19 -1.70
CA SER A 90 0.45 -11.84 -2.32
C SER A 90 1.41 -13.03 -2.47
N TYR A 91 1.39 -13.99 -1.54
CA TYR A 91 2.25 -15.17 -1.61
C TYR A 91 1.80 -16.14 -2.71
N LEU A 92 0.48 -16.33 -2.86
CA LEU A 92 -0.10 -17.21 -3.86
C LEU A 92 0.16 -16.73 -5.31
N ILE A 93 0.39 -15.43 -5.49
CA ILE A 93 0.69 -14.87 -6.80
C ILE A 93 2.17 -14.83 -7.17
N LEU A 94 3.09 -15.22 -6.26
CA LEU A 94 4.54 -15.18 -6.53
C LEU A 94 4.97 -15.84 -7.85
N PRO A 95 4.46 -17.03 -8.22
CA PRO A 95 4.81 -17.65 -9.50
C PRO A 95 4.44 -16.79 -10.72
N TYR A 96 3.41 -15.95 -10.59
CA TYR A 96 2.87 -15.11 -11.67
C TYR A 96 3.48 -13.70 -11.69
N VAL A 97 4.42 -13.41 -10.78
CA VAL A 97 5.22 -12.16 -10.76
C VAL A 97 6.72 -12.45 -10.85
N GLU A 98 7.09 -13.54 -11.52
CA GLU A 98 8.49 -13.97 -11.72
C GLU A 98 9.23 -14.27 -10.40
N GLN A 99 8.51 -14.69 -9.36
CA GLN A 99 9.05 -15.08 -8.06
C GLN A 99 8.87 -16.58 -7.74
N GLY A 100 8.89 -17.42 -8.77
CA GLY A 100 8.83 -18.89 -8.64
C GLY A 100 9.88 -19.50 -7.69
N PRO A 101 11.16 -19.09 -7.74
CA PRO A 101 12.18 -19.58 -6.81
C PRO A 101 11.89 -19.23 -5.34
N LEU A 102 11.28 -18.07 -5.09
CA LEU A 102 10.88 -17.66 -3.74
C LEU A 102 9.67 -18.47 -3.27
N PHE A 103 8.68 -18.67 -4.14
CA PHE A 103 7.53 -19.54 -3.85
C PHE A 103 7.97 -20.96 -3.46
N ASN A 104 8.89 -21.56 -4.22
CA ASN A 104 9.42 -22.89 -3.90
C ASN A 104 10.15 -22.95 -2.55
N GLN A 105 10.76 -21.83 -2.10
CA GLN A 105 11.39 -21.77 -0.77
C GLN A 105 10.36 -21.75 0.36
N PHE A 106 9.22 -21.09 0.18
CA PHE A 106 8.09 -21.18 1.12
C PHE A 106 7.60 -22.64 1.21
N GLU A 107 7.34 -23.27 0.06
CA GLU A 107 6.84 -24.65 0.00
C GLU A 107 7.80 -25.66 0.65
N ALA A 108 9.11 -25.52 0.39
CA ALA A 108 10.13 -26.40 0.96
C ALA A 108 10.22 -26.32 2.49
N ASN A 109 9.70 -25.23 3.10
CA ASN A 109 9.78 -24.99 4.54
C ASN A 109 8.41 -25.00 5.23
N ALA A 110 7.34 -25.48 4.59
CA ALA A 110 5.96 -25.35 5.06
C ALA A 110 5.73 -25.83 6.53
N THR A 111 6.49 -26.80 7.02
CA THR A 111 6.41 -27.32 8.40
C THR A 111 7.31 -26.58 9.41
N ASN A 112 8.21 -25.71 8.94
CA ASN A 112 9.17 -24.96 9.76
C ASN A 112 8.83 -23.46 9.77
N TRP A 113 7.65 -23.16 10.31
CA TRP A 113 7.18 -21.79 10.46
C TRP A 113 7.88 -21.09 11.65
N GLY A 114 8.11 -19.78 11.53
CA GLY A 114 8.91 -18.99 12.47
C GLY A 114 9.99 -18.18 11.75
N VAL A 115 11.25 -18.29 12.21
CA VAL A 115 12.38 -17.49 11.69
C VAL A 115 12.55 -17.64 10.17
N THR A 116 12.42 -18.85 9.62
CA THR A 116 12.61 -19.08 8.18
C THR A 116 11.61 -18.29 7.33
N HIS A 117 10.32 -18.38 7.67
CA HIS A 117 9.26 -17.67 6.96
C HIS A 117 9.34 -16.16 7.15
N ASP A 118 9.71 -15.69 8.34
CA ASP A 118 10.03 -14.28 8.60
C ASP A 118 11.11 -13.76 7.65
N GLN A 119 12.21 -14.51 7.46
CA GLN A 119 13.27 -14.13 6.53
C GLN A 119 12.81 -14.13 5.06
N LEU A 120 12.00 -15.11 4.64
CA LEU A 120 11.48 -15.14 3.27
C LEU A 120 10.58 -13.94 2.98
N MET A 121 9.73 -13.55 3.94
CA MET A 121 8.87 -12.36 3.84
C MET A 121 9.66 -11.04 3.86
N LYS A 122 10.91 -11.07 4.33
CA LYS A 122 11.84 -9.93 4.28
C LYS A 122 12.57 -9.77 2.95
N THR A 123 12.32 -10.64 1.97
CA THR A 123 12.84 -10.50 0.60
C THR A 123 12.26 -9.25 -0.08
N ASN A 124 13.13 -8.35 -0.56
CA ASN A 124 12.70 -7.12 -1.22
C ASN A 124 12.21 -7.40 -2.65
N LEU A 125 10.92 -7.16 -2.87
CA LEU A 125 10.25 -7.37 -4.15
C LEU A 125 9.78 -6.02 -4.71
N SER A 126 10.40 -5.60 -5.81
CA SER A 126 10.12 -4.29 -6.43
C SER A 126 8.68 -4.15 -6.93
N VAL A 127 8.01 -5.26 -7.26
CA VAL A 127 6.60 -5.29 -7.67
C VAL A 127 5.66 -4.82 -6.54
N PHE A 128 6.06 -5.00 -5.27
CA PHE A 128 5.27 -4.57 -4.11
C PHE A 128 5.64 -3.18 -3.60
N ARG A 129 6.57 -2.47 -4.26
CA ARG A 129 7.10 -1.17 -3.79
C ARG A 129 6.67 -0.04 -4.72
N CYS A 130 6.06 0.99 -4.16
CA CYS A 130 5.76 2.22 -4.91
C CYS A 130 6.96 3.18 -4.80
N PRO A 131 7.58 3.64 -5.90
CA PRO A 131 8.71 4.58 -5.85
C PRO A 131 8.42 5.93 -5.18
N SER A 132 7.16 6.37 -5.11
CA SER A 132 6.78 7.59 -4.38
C SER A 132 6.62 7.35 -2.87
N ALA A 133 6.45 6.10 -2.43
CA ALA A 133 6.30 5.80 -1.02
C ALA A 133 7.67 5.79 -0.32
N PRO A 134 7.80 6.39 0.88
CA PRO A 134 9.04 6.30 1.63
C PRO A 134 9.37 4.84 1.99
N PRO A 135 10.66 4.52 2.22
CA PRO A 135 11.01 3.24 2.80
C PRO A 135 10.38 3.06 4.18
N PRO A 136 10.10 1.82 4.60
CA PRO A 136 9.66 1.54 5.96
C PRO A 136 10.70 2.05 6.95
N GLY A 137 10.25 2.67 8.04
CA GLY A 137 11.16 3.34 8.97
C GLY A 137 11.97 2.40 9.86
N ASN A 138 11.51 1.17 10.09
CA ASN A 138 12.26 0.14 10.83
C ASN A 138 12.11 -1.23 10.17
N PRO A 139 12.84 -1.53 9.08
CA PRO A 139 12.73 -2.80 8.36
C PRO A 139 13.31 -3.99 9.13
N SER A 140 14.09 -3.75 10.19
CA SER A 140 14.72 -4.77 11.03
C SER A 140 13.85 -5.26 12.19
N ASP A 141 12.72 -4.61 12.45
CA ASP A 141 11.81 -5.06 13.50
C ASP A 141 11.21 -6.43 13.16
N TYR A 142 10.88 -7.22 14.17
CA TYR A 142 10.48 -8.62 14.01
C TYR A 142 9.26 -8.77 13.09
N TRP A 143 8.31 -7.83 13.16
CA TRP A 143 7.09 -7.82 12.33
C TRP A 143 7.13 -6.77 11.21
N SER A 144 8.32 -6.46 10.73
CA SER A 144 8.56 -5.48 9.68
C SER A 144 9.44 -6.07 8.59
N GLY A 145 9.51 -5.40 7.44
CA GLY A 145 10.22 -5.92 6.29
C GLY A 145 10.57 -4.83 5.27
N PRO A 146 10.90 -5.20 4.03
CA PRO A 146 11.38 -4.30 2.97
C PRO A 146 10.32 -3.31 2.49
N GLY A 147 9.05 -3.55 2.87
CA GLY A 147 7.92 -2.69 2.58
C GLY A 147 6.99 -3.28 1.53
N SER A 148 5.69 -3.07 1.73
CA SER A 148 4.60 -3.36 0.80
C SER A 148 3.73 -2.13 0.70
N ASN A 149 3.56 -1.59 -0.50
CA ASN A 149 2.80 -0.37 -0.76
C ASN A 149 1.52 -0.63 -1.54
N TYR A 150 1.10 -1.88 -1.64
CA TYR A 150 -0.16 -2.26 -2.25
C TYR A 150 -0.88 -3.23 -1.32
N GLY A 151 -2.13 -2.90 -1.01
CA GLY A 151 -3.00 -3.71 -0.16
C GLY A 151 -4.19 -4.24 -0.95
N TRP A 152 -4.55 -5.48 -0.67
CA TRP A 152 -5.75 -6.13 -1.18
C TRP A 152 -7.00 -5.61 -0.47
N SER A 153 -8.06 -5.33 -1.23
CA SER A 153 -9.31 -4.81 -0.68
C SER A 153 -10.11 -5.91 0.02
N THR A 154 -10.32 -5.77 1.32
CA THR A 154 -11.25 -6.61 2.10
C THR A 154 -12.67 -6.04 2.17
N GLY A 155 -12.88 -4.89 1.56
CA GLY A 155 -14.15 -4.19 1.43
C GLY A 155 -14.39 -3.14 2.52
N SER A 156 -15.63 -2.68 2.58
CA SER A 156 -16.06 -1.52 3.38
C SER A 156 -16.41 -1.85 4.83
N SER A 157 -16.50 -3.14 5.17
CA SER A 157 -16.56 -3.59 6.56
C SER A 157 -15.29 -3.21 7.32
N VAL A 158 -15.44 -2.92 8.61
CA VAL A 158 -14.32 -2.63 9.52
C VAL A 158 -13.74 -3.88 10.17
N GLU A 159 -14.29 -5.07 9.90
CA GLU A 159 -13.69 -6.30 10.43
C GLU A 159 -12.33 -6.54 9.77
N THR A 160 -11.31 -6.75 10.60
CA THR A 160 -10.03 -7.27 10.14
C THR A 160 -9.92 -8.75 10.45
N VAL A 161 -8.74 -9.30 10.22
CA VAL A 161 -8.44 -10.71 10.49
C VAL A 161 -8.82 -11.07 11.94
N TRP A 162 -9.39 -12.27 12.12
CA TRP A 162 -9.88 -12.84 13.39
C TRP A 162 -10.99 -12.09 14.16
N ALA A 163 -11.38 -10.88 13.76
CA ALA A 163 -12.53 -10.20 14.36
C ALA A 163 -13.88 -10.73 13.87
N GLY A 164 -13.90 -11.34 12.69
CA GLY A 164 -15.09 -11.98 12.16
C GLY A 164 -14.90 -12.47 10.73
N THR A 165 -16.02 -12.55 10.02
CA THR A 165 -16.11 -13.10 8.66
C THR A 165 -16.77 -12.15 7.66
N ARG A 166 -17.09 -10.92 8.08
CA ARG A 166 -17.82 -9.91 7.29
C ARG A 166 -16.91 -9.19 6.30
N PHE A 167 -16.08 -9.93 5.59
CA PHE A 167 -15.28 -9.41 4.47
C PHE A 167 -16.16 -9.32 3.23
N ASN A 168 -16.55 -8.10 2.87
CA ASN A 168 -17.44 -7.84 1.75
C ASN A 168 -16.73 -7.46 0.44
N GLY A 169 -15.40 -7.32 0.44
CA GLY A 169 -14.61 -7.04 -0.75
C GLY A 169 -14.19 -8.27 -1.55
N MET A 170 -13.29 -8.05 -2.51
CA MET A 170 -12.81 -9.09 -3.42
C MET A 170 -11.89 -10.11 -2.76
N ILE A 171 -11.11 -9.68 -1.76
CA ILE A 171 -10.20 -10.55 -1.02
C ILE A 171 -10.74 -10.71 0.40
N ALA A 172 -10.74 -11.93 0.90
CA ALA A 172 -11.27 -12.27 2.20
C ALA A 172 -10.33 -13.22 2.93
N TYR A 173 -10.53 -13.32 4.25
CA TYR A 173 -9.82 -14.29 5.06
C TYR A 173 -10.55 -15.63 5.05
N GLN A 174 -9.82 -16.71 4.78
CA GLN A 174 -10.30 -18.10 4.71
C GLN A 174 -11.53 -18.32 3.81
N SER A 175 -11.77 -17.43 2.83
CA SER A 175 -12.91 -17.49 1.92
C SER A 175 -12.45 -17.24 0.50
N ASP A 176 -12.76 -18.17 -0.39
CA ASP A 176 -12.48 -18.04 -1.82
C ASP A 176 -13.54 -17.17 -2.49
N ARG A 177 -13.13 -16.33 -3.45
CA ARG A 177 -14.03 -15.47 -4.23
C ARG A 177 -13.84 -15.72 -5.71
N ARG A 178 -14.93 -15.95 -6.43
CA ARG A 178 -14.94 -16.10 -7.89
C ARG A 178 -15.31 -14.77 -8.53
N MET A 179 -14.97 -14.61 -9.81
CA MET A 179 -15.47 -13.48 -10.61
C MET A 179 -17.00 -13.38 -10.58
N ALA A 180 -17.70 -14.53 -10.57
CA ALA A 180 -19.16 -14.60 -10.50
C ALA A 180 -19.75 -14.09 -9.17
N ASP A 181 -18.95 -14.03 -8.10
CA ASP A 181 -19.40 -13.51 -6.80
C ASP A 181 -19.41 -11.97 -6.76
N VAL A 182 -18.86 -11.31 -7.79
CA VAL A 182 -18.78 -9.86 -7.93
C VAL A 182 -19.95 -9.37 -8.78
N THR A 183 -21.14 -9.35 -8.19
CA THR A 183 -22.39 -9.03 -8.91
C THR A 183 -22.49 -7.58 -9.33
N ASP A 184 -21.73 -6.68 -8.72
CA ASP A 184 -21.74 -5.23 -9.03
C ASP A 184 -20.83 -4.90 -10.23
N GLY A 185 -20.12 -5.92 -10.74
CA GLY A 185 -19.24 -5.84 -11.90
C GLY A 185 -17.77 -5.66 -11.48
N LEU A 186 -16.89 -6.46 -12.09
CA LEU A 186 -15.45 -6.42 -11.83
C LEU A 186 -14.82 -5.04 -12.09
N SER A 187 -15.33 -4.29 -13.07
CA SER A 187 -14.89 -2.92 -13.39
C SER A 187 -15.36 -1.87 -12.39
N ASN A 188 -16.18 -2.25 -11.41
CA ASN A 188 -16.77 -1.41 -10.38
C ASN A 188 -16.46 -1.91 -8.97
N THR A 189 -15.49 -2.83 -8.84
CA THR A 189 -15.07 -3.33 -7.52
C THR A 189 -13.57 -3.19 -7.38
N LEU A 190 -13.11 -2.57 -6.29
CA LEU A 190 -11.72 -2.42 -5.92
C LEU A 190 -11.15 -3.78 -5.53
N LEU A 191 -10.10 -4.19 -6.23
CA LEU A 191 -9.31 -5.38 -5.92
C LEU A 191 -8.12 -5.04 -5.02
N ALA A 192 -7.41 -3.96 -5.33
CA ALA A 192 -6.25 -3.51 -4.56
C ALA A 192 -6.07 -1.99 -4.66
N SER A 193 -5.33 -1.40 -3.74
CA SER A 193 -4.97 0.00 -3.80
C SER A 193 -3.66 0.26 -3.06
N GLU A 194 -3.13 1.46 -3.21
CA GLU A 194 -1.91 1.88 -2.53
C GLU A 194 -2.05 1.93 -1.00
N LEU A 195 -0.96 1.57 -0.31
CA LEU A 195 -0.75 1.69 1.13
C LEU A 195 0.61 2.34 1.41
N LEU A 196 0.70 3.09 2.50
CA LEU A 196 1.98 3.59 3.00
C LEU A 196 2.59 2.59 3.97
N SER A 197 3.93 2.50 3.95
CA SER A 197 4.69 1.75 4.96
C SER A 197 4.82 2.57 6.24
N GLY A 198 4.91 1.88 7.37
CA GLY A 198 5.03 2.50 8.68
C GLY A 198 6.34 3.26 8.86
N SER A 199 6.28 4.31 9.68
CA SER A 199 7.35 5.29 9.85
C SER A 199 8.46 4.85 10.82
N GLY A 200 8.26 3.77 11.57
CA GLY A 200 9.10 3.39 12.71
C GLY A 200 9.09 4.39 13.88
N ALA A 201 8.26 5.43 13.86
CA ALA A 201 8.34 6.57 14.78
C ALA A 201 6.96 7.12 15.22
N SER A 202 5.92 6.28 15.25
CA SER A 202 4.55 6.64 15.68
C SER A 202 3.99 7.90 14.99
N LYS A 203 4.07 7.96 13.67
CA LYS A 203 3.75 9.12 12.84
C LYS A 203 2.53 8.89 11.94
N TYR A 204 1.52 9.72 12.10
CA TYR A 204 0.43 9.90 11.14
C TYR A 204 0.96 10.60 9.85
N PRO A 205 0.57 10.17 8.62
CA PRO A 205 -0.39 9.14 8.25
C PRO A 205 0.18 7.75 8.00
N TYR A 206 1.42 7.51 8.41
CA TYR A 206 2.12 6.26 8.13
C TYR A 206 1.67 5.13 9.05
N ASP A 207 1.41 5.42 10.32
CA ASP A 207 1.24 4.37 11.34
C ASP A 207 -0.22 4.10 11.70
N VAL A 208 -0.44 2.98 12.40
CA VAL A 208 -1.75 2.55 12.90
C VAL A 208 -1.90 2.96 14.36
N PHE A 209 -3.00 3.64 14.68
CA PHE A 209 -3.30 4.16 16.00
C PHE A 209 -4.49 3.40 16.61
N PHE A 210 -4.33 2.85 17.81
CA PHE A 210 -5.34 2.01 18.43
C PHE A 210 -6.27 2.80 19.34
N THR A 211 -7.55 2.49 19.27
CA THR A 211 -8.58 2.97 20.20
C THR A 211 -9.23 1.79 20.90
N ASN A 212 -10.04 2.07 21.93
CA ASN A 212 -10.81 1.03 22.57
C ASN A 212 -11.83 0.42 21.59
N ASN A 213 -11.99 -0.92 21.60
CA ASN A 213 -12.97 -1.62 20.77
C ASN A 213 -14.41 -1.11 20.90
N GLY A 214 -14.78 -0.50 22.03
CA GLY A 214 -16.10 0.09 22.27
C GLY A 214 -16.51 1.16 21.27
N LEU A 215 -15.57 1.87 20.62
CA LEU A 215 -15.93 2.80 19.54
C LEU A 215 -16.32 2.07 18.25
N PHE A 216 -15.74 0.89 18.02
CA PHE A 216 -16.03 0.08 16.85
C PHE A 216 -17.33 -0.74 16.97
N THR A 217 -17.88 -0.94 18.17
CA THR A 217 -19.15 -1.66 18.34
C THR A 217 -20.32 -0.98 17.63
N ALA A 218 -20.25 0.33 17.40
CA ALA A 218 -21.25 1.08 16.63
C ALA A 218 -21.23 0.75 15.13
N VAL A 219 -20.10 0.28 14.60
CA VAL A 219 -19.87 0.13 13.15
C VAL A 219 -19.58 -1.31 12.71
N VAL A 220 -19.22 -2.23 13.62
CA VAL A 220 -18.85 -3.63 13.29
C VAL A 220 -19.87 -4.33 12.41
N ASN A 221 -21.17 -4.10 12.65
CA ASN A 221 -22.23 -4.77 11.91
C ASN A 221 -22.70 -4.01 10.66
N LYS A 222 -21.97 -2.98 10.24
CA LYS A 222 -22.31 -2.16 9.08
C LYS A 222 -21.41 -2.46 7.91
N ASN A 223 -22.02 -2.51 6.72
CA ASN A 223 -21.26 -2.52 5.47
C ASN A 223 -20.82 -1.10 5.10
N PHE A 224 -21.53 -0.07 5.59
CA PHE A 224 -21.31 1.33 5.22
C PHE A 224 -21.32 2.21 6.48
N PRO A 225 -20.21 2.29 7.23
CA PRO A 225 -20.08 3.24 8.35
C PRO A 225 -20.30 4.69 7.88
N THR A 226 -21.00 5.48 8.69
CA THR A 226 -21.26 6.90 8.33
C THR A 226 -20.04 7.77 8.59
N GLN A 227 -19.97 8.94 7.94
CA GLN A 227 -18.90 9.92 8.15
C GLN A 227 -18.72 10.29 9.63
N ALA A 228 -19.82 10.52 10.36
CA ALA A 228 -19.77 10.88 11.78
C ALA A 228 -19.17 9.77 12.66
N GLU A 229 -19.44 8.51 12.33
CA GLU A 229 -18.88 7.36 13.05
C GLU A 229 -17.39 7.18 12.78
N LEU A 230 -17.00 7.35 11.51
CA LEU A 230 -15.59 7.36 11.12
C LEU A 230 -14.85 8.50 11.84
N ASP A 231 -15.40 9.71 11.85
CA ASP A 231 -14.81 10.87 12.49
C ASP A 231 -14.65 10.68 14.01
N ALA A 232 -15.63 10.05 14.67
CA ALA A 232 -15.52 9.72 16.09
C ALA A 232 -14.35 8.77 16.38
N ILE A 233 -14.21 7.69 15.60
CA ILE A 233 -13.12 6.72 15.74
C ILE A 233 -11.77 7.37 15.41
N GLY A 234 -11.69 8.09 14.29
CA GLY A 234 -10.47 8.73 13.81
C GLY A 234 -9.97 9.84 14.74
N SER A 235 -10.89 10.63 15.31
CA SER A 235 -10.55 11.65 16.30
C SER A 235 -10.04 11.03 17.59
N ALA A 236 -10.67 9.97 18.09
CA ALA A 236 -10.17 9.23 19.26
C ALA A 236 -8.78 8.62 19.01
N ALA A 237 -8.55 8.02 17.83
CA ALA A 237 -7.25 7.46 17.43
C ALA A 237 -6.14 8.52 17.39
N LYS A 238 -6.48 9.74 16.99
CA LYS A 238 -5.52 10.85 16.91
C LYS A 238 -5.23 11.50 18.27
N THR A 239 -6.26 11.65 19.11
CA THR A 239 -6.18 12.49 20.32
C THR A 239 -5.76 11.71 21.56
N ALA A 240 -6.23 10.48 21.71
CA ALA A 240 -5.95 9.64 22.86
C ALA A 240 -5.81 8.17 22.45
N PRO A 241 -4.81 7.83 21.60
CA PRO A 241 -4.57 6.44 21.25
C PRO A 241 -4.19 5.63 22.48
N SER A 242 -4.76 4.42 22.60
CA SER A 242 -4.35 3.40 23.56
C SER A 242 -2.99 2.78 23.20
N GLY A 243 -2.55 2.92 21.95
CA GLY A 243 -1.24 2.50 21.46
C GLY A 243 -1.01 2.87 20.00
N VAL A 244 0.21 2.65 19.50
CA VAL A 244 0.58 2.88 18.10
C VAL A 244 1.46 1.73 17.61
N ARG A 245 1.31 1.34 16.34
CA ARG A 245 2.20 0.39 15.65
C ARG A 245 2.66 0.98 14.33
N SER A 246 3.96 0.87 14.09
CA SER A 246 4.65 1.49 12.96
C SER A 246 5.22 0.49 11.95
N ASN A 247 4.66 -0.71 11.91
CA ASN A 247 5.14 -1.81 11.07
C ASN A 247 4.21 -2.13 9.90
N ASN A 248 3.15 -1.34 9.66
CA ASN A 248 2.26 -1.51 8.51
C ASN A 248 3.02 -1.44 7.19
N GLY A 249 2.51 -2.13 6.18
CA GLY A 249 3.10 -2.24 4.86
C GLY A 249 4.57 -2.61 4.94
N GLY A 250 4.95 -3.51 5.86
CA GLY A 250 6.32 -3.97 6.08
C GLY A 250 6.58 -5.32 5.40
N MET A 251 5.67 -6.27 5.59
CA MET A 251 5.76 -7.63 5.05
C MET A 251 4.68 -7.86 3.98
N TRP A 252 5.10 -8.04 2.72
CA TRP A 252 4.19 -8.21 1.57
C TRP A 252 3.39 -9.51 1.62
N ALA A 253 3.93 -10.56 2.25
CA ALA A 253 3.28 -11.88 2.36
C ALA A 253 2.47 -12.05 3.65
N TRP A 254 2.52 -11.10 4.58
CA TRP A 254 1.78 -11.23 5.84
C TRP A 254 0.31 -10.85 5.64
N TYR A 255 -0.59 -11.74 5.99
CA TYR A 255 -2.04 -11.69 5.76
C TYR A 255 -2.81 -10.57 6.48
N ALA A 256 -2.18 -9.89 7.45
CA ALA A 256 -2.85 -8.89 8.29
C ALA A 256 -3.27 -7.62 7.53
N ALA A 257 -4.41 -7.06 7.92
CA ALA A 257 -5.03 -5.81 7.43
C ALA A 257 -4.29 -4.49 7.63
N GLY A 258 -3.31 -4.19 6.79
CA GLY A 258 -2.43 -3.04 6.90
C GLY A 258 -0.98 -3.47 6.68
N GLN A 259 -0.71 -4.78 6.63
CA GLN A 259 0.49 -5.33 6.01
C GLN A 259 0.27 -5.56 4.52
N SER A 260 -0.76 -6.33 4.18
CA SER A 260 -1.07 -6.68 2.79
C SER A 260 -2.54 -6.49 2.42
N THR A 261 -3.41 -6.09 3.34
CA THR A 261 -4.80 -5.73 3.02
C THR A 261 -5.18 -4.35 3.51
N LEU A 262 -6.29 -3.84 2.99
CA LEU A 262 -6.86 -2.54 3.30
C LEU A 262 -8.39 -2.66 3.36
N THR A 263 -9.03 -1.74 4.08
CA THR A 263 -10.47 -1.58 4.08
C THR A 263 -10.87 -0.33 3.30
N THR A 264 -12.05 -0.34 2.70
CA THR A 264 -12.63 0.83 2.03
C THR A 264 -13.66 1.54 2.91
N ALA A 265 -13.64 1.27 4.23
CA ALA A 265 -14.55 1.88 5.19
C ALA A 265 -14.44 3.40 5.23
N ALA A 266 -13.23 3.95 5.00
CA ALA A 266 -12.93 5.37 4.97
C ALA A 266 -12.27 5.76 3.64
N PRO A 267 -12.37 7.03 3.19
CA PRO A 267 -11.93 7.45 1.86
C PRO A 267 -10.41 7.39 1.69
N PRO A 268 -9.92 7.43 0.44
CA PRO A 268 -8.49 7.57 0.15
C PRO A 268 -7.84 8.70 0.93
N ASN A 269 -6.61 8.47 1.41
CA ASN A 269 -5.86 9.45 2.20
C ASN A 269 -6.67 10.06 3.34
N TRP A 270 -7.52 9.24 3.98
CA TRP A 270 -8.42 9.66 5.06
C TRP A 270 -7.77 10.64 6.03
N GLN A 271 -8.48 11.73 6.36
CA GLN A 271 -7.99 12.85 7.16
C GLN A 271 -7.56 12.47 8.59
N TRP A 272 -8.05 11.33 9.08
CA TRP A 272 -7.70 10.76 10.37
C TRP A 272 -6.68 9.65 10.22
N PRO A 273 -5.96 9.28 11.29
CA PRO A 273 -5.08 8.12 11.28
C PRO A 273 -5.77 6.84 10.89
N THR A 274 -5.02 5.94 10.24
CA THR A 274 -5.42 4.54 10.19
C THR A 274 -5.67 4.07 11.61
N ALA A 275 -6.87 3.58 11.87
CA ALA A 275 -7.34 3.31 13.21
C ALA A 275 -7.57 1.82 13.38
N GLY A 276 -7.05 1.25 14.46
CA GLY A 276 -7.39 -0.10 14.92
C GLY A 276 -8.20 -0.04 16.21
N GLY A 277 -8.96 -1.09 16.50
CA GLY A 277 -9.53 -1.35 17.82
C GLY A 277 -8.45 -1.79 18.81
N ASP A 278 -8.78 -2.68 19.74
CA ASP A 278 -7.78 -3.17 20.71
C ASP A 278 -6.73 -4.03 19.99
N CYS A 279 -5.46 -3.76 20.25
CA CYS A 279 -4.36 -4.56 19.71
C CYS A 279 -4.13 -5.82 20.56
N CYS A 280 -3.74 -6.92 19.92
CA CYS A 280 -3.14 -8.06 20.61
C CYS A 280 -1.60 -7.88 20.71
N PRO A 281 -0.92 -8.71 21.52
CA PRO A 281 0.52 -8.89 21.36
C PRO A 281 0.78 -9.69 20.07
N GLY A 282 1.49 -9.11 19.09
CA GLY A 282 1.90 -9.86 17.89
C GLY A 282 2.02 -9.10 16.57
N GLY A 283 1.62 -7.83 16.49
CA GLY A 283 1.69 -7.08 15.22
C GLY A 283 0.32 -6.62 14.76
N ALA A 284 0.30 -5.73 13.78
CA ALA A 284 -0.85 -4.88 13.48
C ALA A 284 -2.12 -5.70 13.14
N HIS A 285 -3.26 -5.29 13.74
CA HIS A 285 -4.68 -5.57 13.39
C HIS A 285 -5.10 -7.02 13.12
N ASP A 286 -4.44 -8.00 13.72
CA ASP A 286 -4.82 -9.41 13.57
C ASP A 286 -6.04 -9.82 14.40
N TRP A 287 -6.56 -9.04 15.37
CA TRP A 287 -7.52 -9.57 16.37
C TRP A 287 -8.73 -8.66 16.62
N GLY A 288 -8.93 -7.62 15.82
CA GLY A 288 -9.88 -6.55 16.16
C GLY A 288 -10.51 -5.88 14.95
N TYR A 289 -11.06 -4.69 15.15
CA TYR A 289 -11.62 -3.91 14.06
C TYR A 289 -10.58 -2.92 13.52
N GLY A 290 -10.73 -2.49 12.28
CA GLY A 290 -9.75 -1.64 11.63
C GLY A 290 -10.34 -0.81 10.49
N ILE A 291 -9.99 0.48 10.50
CA ILE A 291 -10.16 1.40 9.38
C ILE A 291 -8.77 1.61 8.80
N ILE A 292 -8.46 0.84 7.77
CA ILE A 292 -7.17 0.86 7.05
C ILE A 292 -7.42 1.32 5.62
N PRO A 293 -7.67 2.62 5.42
CA PRO A 293 -7.98 3.17 4.11
C PRO A 293 -6.75 3.11 3.20
N PRO A 294 -6.93 3.14 1.87
CA PRO A 294 -5.83 3.36 0.96
C PRO A 294 -5.10 4.67 1.26
N ARG A 295 -3.77 4.65 1.14
CA ARG A 295 -2.93 5.83 1.33
C ARG A 295 -1.81 5.85 0.31
N SER A 296 -1.51 7.03 -0.21
CA SER A 296 -0.45 7.24 -1.19
C SER A 296 0.31 8.53 -0.92
N ALA A 297 1.54 8.60 -1.43
CA ALA A 297 2.32 9.84 -1.47
C ALA A 297 1.95 10.72 -2.67
N HIS A 298 1.16 10.19 -3.61
CA HIS A 298 0.66 10.94 -4.75
C HIS A 298 -0.27 12.06 -4.32
N THR A 299 -0.19 13.20 -5.00
CA THR A 299 -1.06 14.35 -4.71
C THR A 299 -2.49 14.08 -5.18
N GLY A 300 -3.46 14.24 -4.27
CA GLY A 300 -4.89 14.32 -4.58
C GLY A 300 -5.62 12.98 -4.73
N GLY A 301 -5.00 11.87 -4.36
CA GLY A 301 -5.63 10.56 -4.48
C GLY A 301 -4.68 9.37 -4.33
N VAL A 302 -5.22 8.21 -4.68
CA VAL A 302 -4.51 6.92 -4.71
C VAL A 302 -4.76 6.22 -6.04
N ASN A 303 -3.84 5.37 -6.48
CA ASN A 303 -4.13 4.44 -7.57
C ASN A 303 -4.85 3.21 -7.02
N GLY A 304 -5.98 2.86 -7.62
CA GLY A 304 -6.77 1.67 -7.33
C GLY A 304 -6.80 0.71 -8.52
N LEU A 305 -6.55 -0.57 -8.24
CA LEU A 305 -6.76 -1.68 -9.16
C LEU A 305 -8.18 -2.20 -8.99
N LEU A 306 -8.91 -2.29 -10.09
CA LEU A 306 -10.26 -2.85 -10.14
C LEU A 306 -10.21 -4.35 -10.45
N GLY A 307 -11.31 -5.05 -10.19
CA GLY A 307 -11.42 -6.49 -10.37
C GLY A 307 -11.33 -6.98 -11.82
N ASP A 308 -11.45 -6.07 -12.79
CA ASP A 308 -11.25 -6.34 -14.22
C ASP A 308 -9.77 -6.15 -14.67
N GLY A 309 -8.89 -5.82 -13.73
CA GLY A 309 -7.47 -5.56 -13.99
C GLY A 309 -7.17 -4.12 -14.43
N SER A 310 -8.19 -3.28 -14.61
CA SER A 310 -7.99 -1.87 -14.92
C SER A 310 -7.51 -1.08 -13.69
N VAL A 311 -6.69 -0.06 -13.92
CA VAL A 311 -6.18 0.81 -12.85
C VAL A 311 -6.77 2.21 -13.05
N ARG A 312 -7.40 2.74 -12.00
CA ARG A 312 -7.96 4.09 -11.96
C ARG A 312 -7.34 4.90 -10.84
N PHE A 313 -7.33 6.21 -11.00
CA PHE A 313 -6.95 7.10 -9.91
C PHE A 313 -8.20 7.53 -9.15
N LEU A 314 -8.23 7.23 -7.86
CA LEU A 314 -9.34 7.53 -6.96
C LEU A 314 -8.97 8.81 -6.21
N GLN A 315 -9.78 9.85 -6.39
CA GLN A 315 -9.53 11.16 -5.82
C GLN A 315 -9.80 11.16 -4.31
N ASP A 316 -9.07 11.99 -3.55
CA ASP A 316 -9.32 12.18 -2.11
C ASP A 316 -10.74 12.74 -1.84
N SER A 317 -11.29 13.48 -2.82
CA SER A 317 -12.63 14.09 -2.76
C SER A 317 -13.75 13.17 -3.22
N ILE A 318 -13.49 11.89 -3.46
CA ILE A 318 -14.54 10.92 -3.79
C ILE A 318 -15.61 10.88 -2.68
N ASP A 319 -16.88 10.81 -3.08
CA ASP A 319 -17.97 10.64 -2.14
C ASP A 319 -17.80 9.35 -1.32
N LEU A 320 -18.00 9.44 0.00
CA LEU A 320 -17.73 8.34 0.94
C LEU A 320 -18.52 7.09 0.57
N ILE A 321 -19.83 7.22 0.33
CA ILE A 321 -20.66 6.05 0.07
C ILE A 321 -20.31 5.43 -1.29
N THR A 322 -19.98 6.25 -2.29
CA THR A 322 -19.48 5.79 -3.58
C THR A 322 -18.18 4.98 -3.42
N PHE A 323 -17.22 5.48 -2.63
CA PHE A 323 -15.98 4.77 -2.36
C PHE A 323 -16.17 3.47 -1.55
N GLN A 324 -17.07 3.47 -0.57
CA GLN A 324 -17.37 2.26 0.19
C GLN A 324 -18.01 1.19 -0.70
N ARG A 325 -18.96 1.58 -1.56
CA ARG A 325 -19.57 0.68 -2.56
C ARG A 325 -18.53 0.15 -3.54
N LEU A 326 -17.57 0.98 -3.96
CA LEU A 326 -16.44 0.52 -4.78
C LEU A 326 -15.67 -0.63 -4.12
N GLY A 327 -15.57 -0.71 -2.79
CA GLY A 327 -14.94 -1.85 -2.12
C GLY A 327 -15.87 -3.02 -1.83
N ASN A 328 -17.18 -2.87 -1.98
CA ASN A 328 -18.13 -3.96 -1.80
C ASN A 328 -18.32 -4.68 -3.15
N ARG A 329 -18.32 -6.02 -3.13
CA ARG A 329 -18.44 -6.82 -4.36
C ARG A 329 -19.88 -7.05 -4.83
N SER A 330 -20.86 -6.91 -3.93
CA SER A 330 -22.21 -7.42 -4.15
C SER A 330 -23.30 -6.69 -3.35
N ASP A 331 -23.31 -5.36 -3.36
CA ASP A 331 -24.38 -4.53 -2.79
C ASP A 331 -25.54 -4.21 -3.75
N GLY A 332 -25.37 -4.51 -5.04
CA GLY A 332 -26.39 -4.33 -6.08
C GLY A 332 -26.68 -2.88 -6.43
N GLN A 333 -25.86 -1.92 -5.99
CA GLN A 333 -26.05 -0.50 -6.26
C GLN A 333 -25.16 -0.04 -7.42
N PRO A 334 -25.69 0.78 -8.34
CA PRO A 334 -24.85 1.38 -9.37
C PRO A 334 -23.85 2.36 -8.74
N LEU A 335 -22.62 2.35 -9.25
CA LEU A 335 -21.67 3.41 -8.98
C LEU A 335 -21.90 4.58 -9.94
N GLY A 336 -21.84 5.81 -9.42
CA GLY A 336 -21.80 7.01 -10.24
C GLY A 336 -20.45 7.18 -10.96
N ASN A 337 -20.21 8.33 -11.57
CA ASN A 337 -18.87 8.68 -12.07
C ASN A 337 -17.97 9.10 -10.90
N TYR A 338 -16.76 8.55 -10.82
CA TYR A 338 -15.76 8.81 -9.79
C TYR A 338 -14.33 8.75 -10.35
#